data_AF-A0A9P6VGC0-F1
#
_entry.id   AF-A0A9P6VGC0-F1
#
_cell.length_a   1.000
_cell.length_b   1.000
_cell.length_c   1.000
_cell.angle_alpha   90.00
_cell.angle_beta   90.00
_cell.angle_gamma   90.00
#
_symmetry.space_group_name_H-M   'P 1'
#
loop_
_entity.id
_entity.type
_entity.pdbx_description
1 polymer ?
#
loop_
_entity_poly.entity_id
_entity_poly.type
_entity_poly.pdbx_seq_one_letter_code
_entity_poly.pdbx_strand_id
1 'polypeptide(L)'
;MFRRGPGRRGAPLLGAAVVIGASRSAARHEVARQGAASQQAQYAADTAAERKQREEEENTRRTQLAIDEAIAKERSRNELINAQARNTESPAGNEGPAENVPAYTQFDREVDAAENKGAAIRYCGQCGNKSKLGDRFCSRCGAKQLDNEKLAVAY
;
A
#
# COMPACT_ATOMS: atom_id res chain seq x y z
N MET A 1 -14.21 -10.38 -73.92
CA MET A 1 -13.31 -9.20 -73.94
C MET A 1 -14.09 -7.97 -74.37
N PHE A 2 -13.71 -6.79 -73.84
CA PHE A 2 -14.20 -5.43 -74.10
C PHE A 2 -15.45 -4.95 -73.32
N ARG A 3 -15.20 -4.45 -72.10
CA ARG A 3 -15.94 -3.34 -71.48
C ARG A 3 -15.21 -2.03 -71.78
N ARG A 4 -15.84 -1.07 -72.45
CA ARG A 4 -15.50 0.36 -72.41
C ARG A 4 -16.75 1.20 -72.70
N GLY A 5 -17.28 1.86 -71.67
CA GLY A 5 -18.17 3.02 -71.82
C GLY A 5 -17.41 4.27 -71.37
N PRO A 6 -17.43 5.39 -72.12
CA PRO A 6 -16.72 6.61 -71.74
C PRO A 6 -17.60 7.49 -70.84
N GLY A 7 -17.33 7.46 -69.53
CA GLY A 7 -17.83 8.44 -68.57
C GLY A 7 -17.03 9.74 -68.67
N ARG A 8 -17.75 10.82 -68.96
CA ARG A 8 -17.22 12.16 -69.26
C ARG A 8 -16.50 12.80 -68.07
N ARG A 9 -15.46 13.55 -68.41
CA ARG A 9 -14.65 14.42 -67.55
C ARG A 9 -15.53 15.57 -67.04
N GLY A 10 -15.61 15.74 -65.72
CA GLY A 10 -16.13 16.95 -65.05
C GLY A 10 -14.99 17.62 -64.29
N ALA A 11 -14.74 18.88 -64.59
CA ALA A 11 -13.57 19.67 -64.24
C ALA A 11 -13.55 20.14 -62.76
N PRO A 12 -12.43 20.73 -62.28
CA PRO A 12 -12.14 20.95 -60.86
C PRO A 12 -12.79 22.23 -60.35
N LEU A 13 -13.48 22.15 -59.20
CA LEU A 13 -13.91 23.33 -58.45
C LEU A 13 -12.91 23.57 -57.32
N LEU A 14 -11.83 24.27 -57.71
CA LEU A 14 -11.27 25.43 -57.02
C LEU A 14 -11.30 25.36 -55.49
N GLY A 15 -10.12 25.09 -54.91
CA GLY A 15 -9.86 25.24 -53.49
C GLY A 15 -10.30 26.61 -52.99
N ALA A 16 -11.19 26.60 -51.99
CA ALA A 16 -11.50 27.78 -51.21
C ALA A 16 -10.24 28.21 -50.48
N ALA A 17 -9.54 29.22 -51.01
CA ALA A 17 -8.52 29.93 -50.27
C ALA A 17 -9.20 30.63 -49.10
N VAL A 18 -8.94 30.13 -47.88
CA VAL A 18 -9.27 30.81 -46.63
C VAL A 18 -8.41 32.07 -46.58
N VAL A 19 -8.94 33.17 -47.14
CA VAL A 19 -8.37 34.51 -46.97
C VAL A 19 -8.84 35.01 -45.60
N ILE A 20 -8.12 34.62 -44.55
CA ILE A 20 -8.20 35.30 -43.25
C ILE A 20 -7.44 36.61 -43.41
N GLY A 21 -8.15 37.60 -43.94
CA GLY A 21 -7.67 38.95 -44.24
C GLY A 21 -8.26 40.02 -43.31
N ALA A 22 -8.68 39.68 -42.10
CA ALA A 22 -9.03 40.67 -41.09
C ALA A 22 -7.81 40.91 -40.18
N SER A 23 -7.07 41.98 -40.47
CA SER A 23 -6.18 42.71 -39.56
C SER A 23 -5.17 41.88 -38.75
N ARG A 24 -4.03 41.52 -39.37
CA ARG A 24 -2.85 40.93 -38.69
C ARG A 24 -2.40 41.72 -37.46
N SER A 25 -2.70 43.02 -37.38
CA SER A 25 -2.39 43.92 -36.26
C SER A 25 -3.32 43.73 -35.06
N ALA A 26 -4.63 43.54 -35.26
CA ALA A 26 -5.58 43.29 -34.17
C ALA A 26 -5.38 41.89 -33.57
N ALA A 27 -5.17 40.87 -34.43
CA ALA A 27 -4.89 39.50 -34.00
C ALA A 27 -3.60 39.39 -33.15
N ARG A 28 -2.55 40.17 -33.46
CA ARG A 28 -1.30 40.19 -32.66
C ARG A 28 -1.48 40.86 -31.30
N HIS A 29 -2.32 41.89 -31.20
CA HIS A 29 -2.52 42.61 -29.96
C HIS A 29 -3.31 41.78 -28.93
N GLU A 30 -4.25 40.95 -29.39
CA GLU A 30 -4.96 39.99 -28.53
C GLU A 30 -4.04 38.86 -28.07
N VAL A 31 -3.22 38.31 -28.96
CA VAL A 31 -2.22 37.27 -28.61
C VAL A 31 -1.17 37.80 -27.63
N ALA A 32 -0.70 39.05 -27.79
CA ALA A 32 0.23 39.67 -26.85
C ALA A 32 -0.39 39.84 -25.45
N ARG A 33 -1.67 40.21 -25.37
CA ARG A 33 -2.41 40.32 -24.10
C ARG A 33 -2.62 38.95 -23.45
N GLN A 34 -2.92 37.92 -24.24
CA GLN A 34 -3.01 36.53 -23.76
C GLN A 34 -1.65 36.02 -23.24
N GLY A 35 -0.55 36.36 -23.91
CA GLY A 35 0.81 36.00 -23.48
C GLY A 35 1.22 36.68 -22.17
N ALA A 36 0.90 37.97 -21.99
CA ALA A 36 1.16 38.67 -20.75
C ALA A 36 0.34 38.09 -19.57
N ALA A 37 -0.93 37.79 -19.81
CA ALA A 37 -1.80 37.19 -18.79
C ALA A 37 -1.33 35.77 -18.40
N SER A 38 -0.91 34.95 -19.38
CA SER A 38 -0.39 33.60 -19.10
C SER A 38 0.95 33.65 -18.35
N GLN A 39 1.85 34.57 -18.71
CA GLN A 39 3.11 34.78 -17.96
C GLN A 39 2.84 35.23 -16.52
N GLN A 40 1.91 36.14 -16.31
CA GLN A 40 1.57 36.61 -14.96
C GLN A 40 0.92 35.50 -14.12
N ALA A 41 0.06 34.68 -14.73
CA ALA A 41 -0.54 33.52 -14.08
C ALA A 41 0.52 32.45 -13.73
N GLN A 42 1.50 32.21 -14.61
CA GLN A 42 2.61 31.29 -14.35
C GLN A 42 3.45 31.76 -13.16
N TYR A 43 3.87 33.02 -13.13
CA TYR A 43 4.64 33.57 -12.00
C TYR A 43 3.85 33.50 -10.67
N ALA A 44 2.55 33.78 -10.71
CA ALA A 44 1.68 33.64 -9.53
C ALA A 44 1.54 32.18 -9.08
N ALA A 45 1.49 31.23 -10.02
CA ALA A 45 1.46 29.81 -9.73
C ALA A 45 2.79 29.33 -9.11
N ASP A 46 3.93 29.76 -9.65
CA ASP A 46 5.26 29.39 -9.16
C ASP A 46 5.47 29.91 -7.73
N THR A 47 5.18 31.18 -7.48
CA THR A 47 5.28 31.77 -6.13
C THR A 47 4.29 31.16 -5.13
N ALA A 48 3.14 30.65 -5.59
CA ALA A 48 2.23 29.90 -4.74
C ALA A 48 2.73 28.46 -4.48
N ALA A 49 3.36 27.82 -5.46
CA ALA A 49 3.95 26.50 -5.34
C ALA A 49 5.14 26.51 -4.37
N GLU A 50 6.04 27.49 -4.47
CA GLU A 50 7.17 27.65 -3.54
C GLU A 50 6.72 27.84 -2.09
N ARG A 51 5.64 28.60 -1.86
CA ARG A 51 5.06 28.78 -0.52
C ARG A 51 4.54 27.45 0.05
N LYS A 52 3.81 26.68 -0.77
CA LYS A 52 3.32 25.37 -0.36
C LYS A 52 4.45 24.39 -0.06
N GLN A 53 5.52 24.40 -0.85
CA GLN A 53 6.68 23.54 -0.62
C GLN A 53 7.34 23.84 0.74
N ARG A 54 7.52 25.12 1.09
CA ARG A 54 8.07 25.50 2.41
C ARG A 54 7.19 25.03 3.56
N GLU A 55 5.87 25.17 3.43
CA GLU A 55 4.92 24.69 4.45
C GLU A 55 4.95 23.17 4.58
N GLU A 56 5.05 22.44 3.47
CA GLU A 56 5.16 20.98 3.47
C GLU A 56 6.49 20.50 4.07
N GLU A 57 7.61 21.16 3.75
CA GLU A 57 8.91 20.89 4.38
C GLU A 57 8.88 21.13 5.90
N GLU A 58 8.22 22.20 6.35
CA GLU A 58 8.08 22.45 7.78
C GLU A 58 7.19 21.39 8.44
N ASN A 59 6.08 21.03 7.79
CA ASN A 59 5.18 20.01 8.30
C ASN A 59 5.87 18.64 8.38
N THR A 60 6.61 18.25 7.34
CA THR A 60 7.39 17.00 7.32
C THR A 60 8.46 16.99 8.41
N ARG A 61 9.18 18.10 8.61
CA ARG A 61 10.12 18.24 9.75
C ARG A 61 9.43 18.10 11.09
N ARG A 62 8.28 18.75 11.29
CA ARG A 62 7.49 18.64 12.53
C ARG A 62 7.03 17.20 12.77
N THR A 63 6.55 16.52 11.73
CA THR A 63 6.14 15.10 11.85
C THR A 63 7.32 14.20 12.17
N GLN A 64 8.49 14.46 11.59
CA GLN A 64 9.69 13.66 11.85
C GLN A 64 10.14 13.80 13.31
N LEU A 65 10.17 15.02 13.85
CA LEU A 65 10.51 15.27 15.25
C LEU A 65 9.51 14.60 16.20
N ALA A 66 8.21 14.61 15.88
CA ALA A 66 7.20 13.94 16.69
C ALA A 66 7.38 12.41 16.71
N ILE A 67 7.78 11.81 15.58
CA ILE A 67 8.10 10.37 15.48
C ILE A 67 9.35 10.06 16.32
N ASP A 68 10.42 10.84 16.18
CA ASP A 68 11.67 10.62 16.89
C ASP A 68 11.48 10.75 18.42
N GLU A 69 10.69 11.75 18.85
CA GLU A 69 10.31 11.93 20.26
C GLU A 69 9.50 10.73 20.79
N ALA A 70 8.52 10.24 20.01
CA ALA A 70 7.73 9.08 20.39
C ALA A 70 8.59 7.81 20.55
N ILE A 71 9.52 7.57 19.61
CA ILE A 71 10.45 6.44 19.66
C ILE A 71 11.38 6.54 20.88
N ALA A 72 11.93 7.73 21.15
CA ALA A 72 12.79 7.94 22.32
C ALA A 72 12.06 7.66 23.63
N LYS A 73 10.80 8.11 23.73
CA LYS A 73 9.94 7.86 24.90
C LYS A 73 9.56 6.38 25.05
N GLU A 74 9.33 5.69 23.95
CA GLU A 74 9.02 4.26 23.97
C GLU A 74 10.25 3.43 24.36
N ARG A 75 11.44 3.78 23.86
CA ARG A 75 12.69 3.14 24.25
C ARG A 75 12.97 3.27 25.75
N SER A 76 12.84 4.47 26.31
CA SER A 76 13.04 4.67 27.76
C SER A 76 12.00 3.90 28.59
N ARG A 77 10.74 3.84 28.13
CA ARG A 77 9.71 3.01 28.77
C ARG A 77 10.08 1.53 28.75
N ASN A 78 10.55 1.03 27.60
CA ASN A 78 10.96 -0.36 27.45
C ASN A 78 12.20 -0.69 28.29
N GLU A 79 13.14 0.25 28.45
CA GLU A 79 14.28 0.09 29.35
C GLU A 79 13.83 -0.05 30.82
N LEU A 80 12.85 0.74 31.26
CA LEU A 80 12.29 0.60 32.61
C LEU A 80 11.59 -0.75 32.80
N ILE A 81 10.79 -1.17 31.82
CA ILE A 81 10.12 -2.48 31.83
C ILE A 81 11.16 -3.61 31.88
N ASN A 82 12.21 -3.53 31.06
CA ASN A 82 13.29 -4.52 31.02
C ASN A 82 14.11 -4.52 32.30
N ALA A 83 14.40 -3.36 32.90
CA ALA A 83 15.09 -3.27 34.18
C ALA A 83 14.23 -3.84 35.32
N GLN A 84 12.91 -3.63 35.29
CA GLN A 84 11.99 -4.24 36.23
C GLN A 84 11.94 -5.76 36.05
N ALA A 85 11.88 -6.26 34.81
CA ALA A 85 11.94 -7.69 34.50
C ALA A 85 13.25 -8.33 34.99
N ARG A 86 14.40 -7.68 34.74
CA ARG A 86 15.71 -8.13 35.24
C ARG A 86 15.80 -8.16 36.76
N ASN A 87 15.12 -7.25 37.47
CA ASN A 87 15.07 -7.26 38.94
C ASN A 87 14.15 -8.35 39.50
N THR A 88 13.12 -8.79 38.75
CA THR A 88 12.31 -9.96 39.11
C THR A 88 13.00 -11.29 38.82
N GLU A 89 14.11 -11.28 38.08
CA GLU A 89 14.97 -12.43 37.81
C GLU A 89 16.13 -12.50 38.83
N SER A 90 15.81 -12.85 40.08
CA SER A 90 16.80 -13.48 40.98
C SER A 90 17.04 -14.92 40.49
N PRO A 91 18.27 -15.49 40.61
CA PRO A 91 18.63 -16.74 39.96
C PRO A 91 18.05 -17.92 40.74
N ALA A 92 16.76 -18.17 40.54
CA ALA A 92 16.18 -19.47 40.83
C ALA A 92 16.59 -20.39 39.68
N GLY A 93 17.67 -21.15 39.91
CA GLY A 93 18.02 -22.29 39.09
C GLY A 93 16.77 -23.13 38.84
N ASN A 94 16.44 -23.29 37.57
CA ASN A 94 15.65 -24.40 37.11
C ASN A 94 16.32 -24.95 35.86
N GLU A 95 16.95 -26.08 36.11
CA GLU A 95 17.52 -27.01 35.17
C GLU A 95 16.40 -27.41 34.20
N GLY A 96 16.37 -26.79 33.02
CA GLY A 96 15.67 -27.38 31.90
C GLY A 96 16.43 -28.64 31.50
N PRO A 97 15.79 -29.82 31.36
CA PRO A 97 16.47 -30.97 30.81
C PRO A 97 16.90 -30.59 29.39
N ALA A 98 18.21 -30.64 29.16
CA ALA A 98 18.79 -30.61 27.82
C ALA A 98 18.35 -31.91 27.12
N GLU A 99 17.12 -31.92 26.59
CA GLU A 99 16.71 -32.94 25.66
C GLU A 99 17.48 -32.72 24.36
N ASN A 100 18.48 -33.58 24.20
CA ASN A 100 19.16 -33.93 22.96
C ASN A 100 18.30 -33.65 21.72
N VAL A 101 18.52 -32.51 21.07
CA VAL A 101 17.97 -32.24 19.75
C VAL A 101 18.91 -32.92 18.74
N PRO A 102 18.47 -33.95 18.00
CA PRO A 102 19.32 -34.57 16.99
C PRO A 102 19.61 -33.56 15.88
N ALA A 103 20.89 -33.42 15.53
CA ALA A 103 21.41 -32.50 14.51
C ALA A 103 21.04 -32.87 13.05
N TYR A 104 19.77 -33.21 12.79
CA TYR A 104 19.29 -33.66 11.47
C TYR A 104 18.16 -32.79 10.88
N THR A 105 17.54 -31.88 11.63
CA THR A 105 16.43 -31.06 11.07
C THR A 105 16.82 -29.64 10.65
N GLN A 106 18.03 -29.49 10.10
CA GLN A 106 18.36 -28.35 9.24
C GLN A 106 18.11 -28.74 7.78
N PHE A 107 16.83 -28.88 7.43
CA PHE A 107 16.39 -28.76 6.05
C PHE A 107 15.45 -27.57 5.98
N ASP A 108 15.71 -26.73 4.99
CA ASP A 108 15.08 -25.45 4.73
C ASP A 108 13.56 -25.52 4.90
N ARG A 109 13.08 -24.94 6.00
CA ARG A 109 11.74 -24.36 6.04
C ARG A 109 11.93 -22.87 6.14
N GLU A 110 11.91 -22.23 4.98
CA GLU A 110 11.21 -20.98 4.81
C GLU A 110 9.79 -21.20 5.37
N VAL A 111 9.64 -21.03 6.69
CA VAL A 111 8.30 -20.95 7.29
C VAL A 111 7.87 -19.55 6.96
N ASP A 112 7.13 -19.46 5.87
CA ASP A 112 6.34 -18.30 5.53
C ASP A 112 5.80 -17.70 6.83
N ALA A 113 6.15 -16.43 7.04
CA ALA A 113 5.41 -15.49 7.86
C ALA A 113 4.00 -15.25 7.27
N ALA A 114 3.34 -16.33 6.83
CA ALA A 114 1.95 -16.39 6.48
C ALA A 114 1.18 -16.51 7.79
N GLU A 115 0.85 -15.34 8.29
CA GLU A 115 -0.46 -15.10 8.84
C GLU A 115 -0.76 -15.87 10.13
N ASN A 116 -0.48 -15.16 11.20
CA ASN A 116 -1.35 -15.04 12.37
C ASN A 116 -2.77 -14.57 11.95
N LYS A 117 -3.41 -15.23 10.96
CA LYS A 117 -4.83 -15.09 10.61
C LYS A 117 -5.60 -15.79 11.72
N GLY A 118 -5.85 -15.03 12.78
CA GLY A 118 -6.83 -15.31 13.81
C GLY A 118 -6.76 -16.72 14.37
N ALA A 119 -6.14 -16.87 15.55
CA ALA A 119 -6.43 -17.97 16.46
C ALA A 119 -7.91 -17.89 16.92
N ALA A 120 -8.85 -18.03 16.00
CA ALA A 120 -10.25 -18.11 16.33
C ALA A 120 -10.44 -19.47 17.04
N ILE A 121 -11.06 -19.38 18.21
CA ILE A 121 -11.18 -20.48 19.15
C ILE A 121 -12.46 -21.25 18.78
N ARG A 122 -12.35 -22.57 18.65
CA ARG A 122 -13.49 -23.48 18.46
C ARG A 122 -13.75 -24.26 19.74
N TYR A 123 -15.00 -24.63 19.97
CA TYR A 123 -15.37 -25.50 21.09
C TYR A 123 -15.64 -26.91 20.57
N CYS A 124 -15.14 -27.91 21.30
CA CYS A 124 -15.37 -29.30 20.97
C CYS A 124 -16.86 -29.65 21.17
N GLY A 125 -17.53 -30.18 20.13
CA GLY A 125 -18.92 -30.63 20.24
C GLY A 125 -19.15 -31.84 21.15
N GLN A 126 -18.10 -32.55 21.58
CA GLN A 126 -18.23 -33.74 22.44
C GLN A 126 -18.00 -33.43 23.92
N CYS A 127 -17.02 -32.57 24.26
CA CYS A 127 -16.67 -32.29 25.65
C CYS A 127 -16.66 -30.79 26.02
N GLY A 128 -16.96 -29.91 25.07
CA GLY A 128 -16.98 -28.46 25.27
C GLY A 128 -15.60 -27.80 25.45
N ASN A 129 -14.50 -28.54 25.31
CA ASN A 129 -13.17 -27.96 25.51
C ASN A 129 -12.81 -26.96 24.40
N LYS A 130 -12.04 -25.93 24.77
CA LYS A 130 -11.47 -24.97 23.82
C LYS A 130 -10.38 -25.65 23.00
N SER A 131 -10.50 -25.60 21.69
CA SER A 131 -9.50 -26.10 20.73
C SER A 131 -9.18 -24.99 19.72
N LYS A 132 -7.98 -25.02 19.12
CA LYS A 132 -7.60 -23.99 18.15
C LYS A 132 -8.20 -24.35 16.79
N LEU A 133 -8.57 -23.36 15.98
CA LEU A 133 -8.90 -23.59 14.58
C LEU A 133 -7.65 -24.06 13.84
N GLY A 134 -7.68 -25.30 13.35
CA GLY A 134 -6.52 -26.01 12.79
C GLY A 134 -6.21 -27.32 13.51
N ASP A 135 -6.66 -27.47 14.77
CA ASP A 135 -6.51 -28.74 15.47
C ASP A 135 -7.49 -29.77 14.89
N ARG A 136 -6.96 -30.88 14.37
CA ARG A 136 -7.74 -32.02 13.83
C ARG A 136 -8.39 -32.86 14.93
N PHE A 137 -7.94 -32.73 16.17
CA PHE A 137 -8.39 -33.49 17.32
C PHE A 137 -8.51 -32.61 18.56
N CYS A 138 -9.46 -32.93 19.44
CA CYS A 138 -9.61 -32.22 20.71
C CYS A 138 -8.49 -32.63 21.68
N SER A 139 -7.79 -31.65 22.25
CA SER A 139 -6.71 -31.84 23.23
C SER A 139 -7.14 -32.52 24.54
N ARG A 140 -8.45 -32.53 24.85
CA ARG A 140 -8.97 -33.08 26.12
C ARG A 140 -9.61 -34.46 25.98
N CYS A 141 -10.35 -34.70 24.90
CA CYS A 141 -11.08 -35.97 24.73
C CYS A 141 -10.65 -36.77 23.49
N GLY A 142 -9.72 -36.26 22.68
CA GLY A 142 -9.26 -36.93 21.46
C GLY A 142 -10.26 -36.96 20.31
N ALA A 143 -11.48 -36.43 20.49
CA ALA A 143 -12.50 -36.44 19.45
C ALA A 143 -12.08 -35.64 18.21
N LYS A 144 -12.29 -36.22 17.02
CA LYS A 144 -11.97 -35.61 15.73
C LYS A 144 -12.76 -34.31 15.54
N GLN A 145 -12.06 -33.27 15.14
CA GLN A 145 -12.58 -31.94 14.89
C GLN A 145 -12.66 -31.73 13.38
N LEU A 146 -13.79 -31.23 12.86
CA LEU A 146 -13.97 -30.97 11.42
C LEU A 146 -13.13 -29.77 10.98
N ASP A 147 -12.38 -29.89 9.90
CA ASP A 147 -11.58 -28.80 9.32
C ASP A 147 -12.51 -27.74 8.70
N ASN A 148 -12.20 -26.46 8.90
CA ASN A 148 -13.09 -25.36 8.49
C ASN A 148 -13.23 -25.23 6.96
N GLU A 149 -12.26 -25.73 6.17
CA GLU A 149 -12.38 -25.83 4.70
C GLU A 149 -13.56 -26.70 4.26
N LYS A 150 -13.93 -27.72 5.04
CA LYS A 150 -15.03 -28.63 4.68
C LYS A 150 -16.41 -28.12 5.11
N LEU A 151 -16.46 -27.09 5.97
CA LEU A 151 -17.70 -26.39 6.32
C LEU A 151 -18.05 -25.29 5.29
N ALA A 152 -17.05 -24.75 4.57
CA ALA A 152 -17.25 -23.70 3.58
C ALA A 152 -17.77 -24.19 2.22
N VAL A 153 -17.78 -25.51 1.96
CA VAL A 153 -18.25 -26.11 0.68
C VAL A 153 -19.61 -26.81 0.84
N ALA A 154 -20.25 -26.69 2.00
CA ALA A 154 -21.54 -27.32 2.28
C ALA A 154 -22.73 -26.33 2.27
N TYR A 155 -22.60 -25.22 1.52
CA TYR A 155 -23.69 -24.29 1.18
C TYR A 155 -23.60 -23.88 -0.28
#